data_AF-A0A2E4W5H4-F1
#
_entry.id   AF-A0A2E4W5H4-F1
#
_cell.length_a   1.000
_cell.length_b   1.000
_cell.length_c   1.000
_cell.angle_alpha   90.00
_cell.angle_beta   90.00
_cell.angle_gamma   90.00
#
_symmetry.space_group_name_H-M   'P 1'
#
loop_
_entity.id
_entity.type
_entity.pdbx_description
1 polymer ?
#
loop_
_entity_poly.entity_id
_entity_poly.type
_entity_poly.pdbx_seq_one_letter_code
_entity_poly.pdbx_strand_id
1 'polypeptide(L)'
;MHNLLTKLLKKREINKVDDLSKDERETFEKWISILTKRILEVDDIKNFCCNQIGLIESKWKDMDITKEKKADLISYHTVYKGMVDLMESPVAERASLEKFLHNLLQG
;
A
#
# COMPACT_ATOMS: atom_id res chain seq x y z
N MET A 1 -1.75 -16.14 16.28
CA MET A 1 -0.95 -14.96 16.68
C MET A 1 0.47 -15.14 16.19
N HIS A 2 1.04 -14.15 15.48
CA HIS A 2 2.39 -14.25 14.91
C HIS A 2 3.47 -14.38 15.99
N ASN A 3 4.47 -15.25 15.81
CA ASN A 3 5.48 -15.61 16.83
C ASN A 3 6.26 -14.40 17.37
N LEU A 4 6.57 -13.41 16.53
CA LEU A 4 7.25 -12.18 16.97
C LEU A 4 6.40 -11.35 17.94
N LEU A 5 5.09 -11.27 17.72
CA LEU A 5 4.18 -10.51 18.59
C LEU A 5 3.99 -11.22 19.93
N THR A 6 3.94 -12.55 19.92
CA THR A 6 3.93 -13.36 21.15
C THR A 6 5.21 -13.13 21.97
N LYS A 7 6.38 -13.07 21.33
CA LYS A 7 7.66 -12.75 22.01
C LYS A 7 7.68 -11.32 22.56
N LEU A 8 7.09 -10.37 21.84
CA LEU A 8 7.01 -8.96 22.26
C LEU A 8 6.15 -8.81 23.52
N LEU A 9 4.96 -9.43 23.55
CA LEU A 9 4.09 -9.39 24.73
C LEU A 9 4.77 -10.00 25.96
N LYS A 10 5.43 -11.16 25.79
CA LYS A 10 6.19 -11.80 26.86
C LYS A 10 7.34 -10.94 27.38
N LYS A 11 8.06 -10.24 26.50
CA LYS A 11 9.14 -9.32 26.89
C LYS A 11 8.62 -8.12 27.70
N ARG A 12 7.37 -7.70 27.46
CA ARG A 12 6.70 -6.61 28.17
C ARG A 12 5.91 -7.08 29.39
N GLU A 13 6.02 -8.36 29.77
CA GLU A 13 5.26 -8.96 30.88
C GLU A 13 3.73 -8.88 30.71
N ILE A 14 3.28 -8.77 29.46
CA ILE A 14 1.86 -8.69 29.10
C ILE A 14 1.36 -10.10 28.84
N ASN A 15 0.46 -10.57 29.70
CA ASN A 15 -0.03 -11.95 29.67
C ASN A 15 -1.23 -12.11 28.73
N LYS A 16 -2.04 -11.05 28.59
CA LYS A 16 -3.21 -11.02 27.69
C LYS A 16 -3.20 -9.75 26.86
N VAL A 17 -3.70 -9.85 25.63
CA VAL A 17 -3.88 -8.69 24.73
C VAL A 17 -4.84 -7.67 25.35
N ASP A 18 -5.77 -8.11 26.21
CA ASP A 18 -6.69 -7.23 26.94
C ASP A 18 -6.02 -6.40 28.04
N ASP A 19 -4.77 -6.72 28.42
CA ASP A 19 -4.00 -5.92 29.37
C ASP A 19 -3.34 -4.69 28.68
N LEU A 20 -3.46 -4.59 27.35
CA LEU A 20 -2.98 -3.42 26.59
C LEU A 20 -3.92 -2.24 26.80
N SER A 21 -3.33 -1.03 26.86
CA SER A 21 -4.13 0.18 26.70
C SER A 21 -4.82 0.21 25.33
N LYS A 22 -5.86 1.02 25.18
CA LYS A 22 -6.64 1.12 23.94
C LYS A 22 -5.74 1.43 22.73
N ASP A 23 -4.84 2.39 22.86
CA ASP A 23 -3.93 2.82 21.78
C ASP A 23 -2.91 1.73 21.41
N GLU A 24 -2.41 1.01 22.43
CA GLU A 24 -1.50 -0.12 22.22
C GLU A 24 -2.20 -1.30 21.57
N ARG A 25 -3.48 -1.53 21.91
CA ARG A 25 -4.30 -2.58 21.31
C ARG A 25 -4.57 -2.31 19.84
N GLU A 26 -4.96 -1.09 19.47
CA GLU A 26 -5.15 -0.70 18.07
C GLU A 26 -3.85 -0.88 17.26
N THR A 27 -2.73 -0.49 17.84
CA THR A 27 -1.40 -0.68 17.23
C THR A 27 -1.06 -2.16 17.07
N PHE A 28 -1.34 -2.97 18.09
CA PHE A 28 -1.11 -4.41 18.11
C PHE A 28 -1.98 -5.16 17.09
N GLU A 29 -3.25 -4.80 16.97
CA GLU A 29 -4.19 -5.35 15.99
C GLU A 29 -3.75 -5.02 14.55
N LYS A 30 -3.26 -3.80 14.31
CA LYS A 30 -2.66 -3.42 13.02
C LYS A 30 -1.45 -4.27 12.68
N TRP A 31 -0.55 -4.50 13.64
CA TRP A 31 0.61 -5.38 13.44
C TRP A 31 0.22 -6.83 13.19
N ILE A 32 -0.79 -7.35 13.90
CA ILE A 32 -1.34 -8.68 13.64
C ILE A 32 -1.88 -8.74 12.21
N SER A 33 -2.69 -7.78 11.79
CA SER A 33 -3.29 -7.77 10.44
C SER A 33 -2.22 -7.86 9.36
N ILE A 34 -1.14 -7.08 9.49
CA ILE A 34 0.02 -7.09 8.57
C ILE A 34 0.76 -8.44 8.60
N LEU A 35 1.08 -8.94 9.80
CA LEU A 35 1.91 -10.14 9.96
C LEU A 35 1.16 -11.45 9.72
N THR A 36 -0.17 -11.40 9.71
CA THR A 36 -1.03 -12.58 9.54
C THR A 36 -1.70 -12.61 8.15
N LYS A 37 -1.70 -11.49 7.39
CA LYS A 37 -2.08 -11.50 5.98
C LYS A 37 -1.13 -12.43 5.21
N ARG A 38 -1.65 -13.61 4.84
CA ARG A 38 -0.91 -14.66 4.10
C ARG A 38 -0.93 -14.43 2.59
N ILE A 39 -1.86 -13.61 2.12
CA ILE A 39 -2.09 -13.27 0.72
C ILE A 39 -2.00 -11.75 0.62
N LEU A 40 -1.11 -11.25 -0.23
CA LEU A 40 -1.12 -9.84 -0.62
C LEU A 40 -2.30 -9.64 -1.58
N GLU A 41 -3.19 -8.71 -1.26
CA GLU A 41 -4.25 -8.32 -2.17
C GLU A 41 -3.71 -7.31 -3.19
N VAL A 42 -4.34 -7.24 -4.37
CA VAL A 42 -3.97 -6.27 -5.41
C VAL A 42 -4.01 -4.84 -4.86
N ASP A 43 -4.96 -4.53 -3.98
CA ASP A 43 -5.06 -3.23 -3.32
C ASP A 43 -3.90 -2.95 -2.35
N ASP A 44 -3.32 -3.98 -1.70
CA ASP A 44 -2.13 -3.81 -0.86
C ASP A 44 -0.92 -3.42 -1.72
N ILE A 45 -0.77 -4.05 -2.89
CA ILE A 45 0.29 -3.75 -3.87
C ILE A 45 0.11 -2.33 -4.42
N LYS A 46 -1.13 -1.98 -4.80
CA LYS A 46 -1.47 -0.64 -5.28
C LYS A 46 -1.13 0.43 -4.26
N ASN A 47 -1.55 0.25 -3.01
CA ASN A 47 -1.24 1.18 -1.93
C ASN A 47 0.27 1.32 -1.70
N PHE A 48 1.01 0.21 -1.76
CA PHE A 48 2.47 0.26 -1.69
C PHE A 48 3.07 1.07 -2.85
N CYS A 49 2.67 0.81 -4.09
CA CYS A 49 3.14 1.55 -5.27
C CYS A 49 2.84 3.04 -5.18
N CYS A 50 1.62 3.42 -4.78
CA CYS A 50 1.23 4.83 -4.58
C CYS A 50 2.10 5.51 -3.50
N ASN A 51 2.38 4.81 -2.40
CA ASN A 51 3.26 5.34 -1.35
C ASN A 51 4.70 5.54 -1.86
N GLN A 52 5.23 4.60 -2.66
CA GLN A 52 6.56 4.76 -3.25
C GLN A 52 6.63 5.92 -4.24
N ILE A 53 5.60 6.10 -5.08
CA ILE A 53 5.48 7.25 -5.98
C ILE A 53 5.54 8.55 -5.18
N GLY A 54 4.72 8.70 -4.13
CA GLY A 54 4.71 9.90 -3.30
C GLY A 54 6.05 10.18 -2.62
N LEU A 55 6.76 9.14 -2.16
CA LEU A 55 8.10 9.29 -1.59
C LEU A 55 9.12 9.75 -2.64
N ILE A 56 9.07 9.22 -3.86
CA ILE A 56 9.95 9.62 -4.95
C ILE A 56 9.68 11.07 -5.36
N GLU A 57 8.41 11.44 -5.54
CA GLU A 57 8.01 12.81 -5.87
C GLU A 57 8.41 13.81 -4.77
N SER A 58 8.31 13.41 -3.50
CA SER A 58 8.80 14.23 -2.39
C SER A 58 10.31 14.43 -2.45
N LYS A 59 11.08 13.37 -2.80
CA LYS A 59 12.53 13.48 -2.96
C LYS A 59 12.89 14.39 -4.13
N TRP A 60 12.15 14.36 -5.25
CA TRP A 60 12.42 15.26 -6.37
C TRP A 60 12.25 16.76 -6.08
N LYS A 61 11.46 17.10 -5.06
CA LYS A 61 11.34 18.49 -4.59
C LYS A 61 12.58 18.98 -3.86
N ASP A 62 13.46 18.08 -3.45
CA ASP A 62 14.72 18.41 -2.80
C ASP A 62 15.76 18.85 -3.86
N MET A 63 16.29 20.06 -3.69
CA MET A 63 17.17 20.70 -4.68
C MET A 63 18.59 20.11 -4.69
N ASP A 64 18.96 19.29 -3.71
CA ASP A 64 20.30 18.72 -3.54
C ASP A 64 20.48 17.30 -4.13
N ILE A 65 19.52 16.80 -4.90
CA ILE A 65 19.65 15.49 -5.54
C ILE A 65 20.60 15.54 -6.74
N THR A 66 21.64 14.71 -6.71
CA THR A 66 22.58 14.54 -7.84
C THR A 66 21.89 14.00 -9.08
N LYS A 67 22.43 14.30 -10.27
CA LYS A 67 21.85 13.85 -11.55
C LYS A 67 21.73 12.33 -11.63
N GLU A 68 22.69 11.55 -11.15
CA GLU A 68 22.58 10.08 -11.13
C GLU A 68 21.43 9.61 -10.23
N LYS A 69 21.33 10.12 -9.00
CA LYS A 69 20.23 9.78 -8.08
C LYS A 69 18.87 10.16 -8.65
N LYS A 70 18.79 11.26 -9.40
CA LYS A 70 17.56 11.68 -10.09
C LYS A 70 17.16 10.69 -11.19
N ALA A 71 18.13 10.20 -11.97
CA ALA A 71 17.88 9.22 -13.03
C ALA A 71 17.36 7.88 -12.48
N ASP A 72 17.92 7.39 -11.38
CA ASP A 72 17.44 6.17 -10.71
C ASP A 72 16.01 6.34 -10.21
N LEU A 73 15.70 7.48 -9.59
CA LEU A 73 14.35 7.79 -9.11
C LEU A 73 13.31 7.86 -10.24
N ILE A 74 13.67 8.35 -11.43
CA ILE A 74 12.80 8.35 -12.61
C ILE A 74 12.45 6.93 -13.04
N SER A 75 13.44 6.05 -13.08
CA SER A 75 13.22 4.64 -13.43
C SER A 75 12.28 3.96 -12.42
N TYR A 76 12.52 4.14 -11.12
CA TYR A 76 11.65 3.58 -10.07
C TYR A 76 10.23 4.14 -10.14
N HIS A 77 10.08 5.46 -10.31
CA HIS A 77 8.79 6.09 -10.46
C HIS A 77 8.01 5.51 -11.64
N THR A 78 8.68 5.34 -12.79
CA THR A 78 8.08 4.79 -14.01
C THR A 78 7.55 3.39 -13.79
N VAL A 79 8.32 2.54 -13.11
CA VAL A 79 7.90 1.16 -12.79
C VAL A 79 6.70 1.15 -11.86
N TYR A 80 6.74 1.91 -10.75
CA TYR A 80 5.61 1.95 -9.82
C TYR A 80 4.34 2.52 -10.45
N LYS A 81 4.48 3.55 -11.28
CA LYS A 81 3.35 4.14 -12.00
C LYS A 81 2.76 3.15 -13.00
N GLY A 82 3.59 2.46 -13.79
CA GLY A 82 3.15 1.43 -14.72
C GLY A 82 2.45 0.26 -14.03
N MET A 83 2.87 -0.13 -12.82
CA MET A 83 2.17 -1.14 -12.03
C MET A 83 0.78 -0.68 -11.59
N VAL A 84 0.64 0.58 -11.13
CA VAL A 84 -0.67 1.15 -10.78
C VAL A 84 -1.58 1.18 -11.99
N ASP A 85 -1.10 1.68 -13.12
CA ASP A 85 -1.87 1.78 -14.36
C ASP A 85 -2.32 0.39 -14.84
N LEU A 86 -1.46 -0.63 -14.75
CA LEU A 86 -1.81 -2.02 -15.08
C LEU A 86 -2.91 -2.56 -14.17
N MET A 87 -2.84 -2.29 -12.87
CA MET A 87 -3.87 -2.73 -11.90
C MET A 87 -5.20 -2.00 -12.09
N GLU A 88 -5.19 -0.76 -12.58
CA GLU A 88 -6.39 0.05 -12.81
C GLU A 88 -7.01 -0.16 -14.20
N SER A 89 -6.26 -0.66 -15.18
CA SER A 89 -6.71 -0.87 -16.56
C SER A 89 -8.06 -1.62 -16.67
N PRO A 90 -8.29 -2.75 -15.97
CA PRO A 90 -9.57 -3.46 -16.04
C PRO A 90 -10.75 -2.64 -15.51
N VAL A 91 -10.53 -1.77 -14.52
CA VAL A 91 -11.57 -0.90 -13.96
C VAL A 91 -11.94 0.19 -14.97
N ALA A 92 -10.94 0.78 -15.63
CA ALA A 92 -11.15 1.79 -16.68
C ALA A 92 -11.86 1.20 -17.91
N GLU A 93 -11.48 0.01 -18.35
CA GLU A 93 -12.14 -0.71 -19.44
C GLU A 93 -13.60 -1.05 -19.09
N ARG A 94 -13.85 -1.55 -17.87
CA ARG A 94 -15.20 -1.84 -17.39
C ARG A 94 -16.08 -0.58 -17.35
N ALA A 95 -15.59 0.52 -16.78
CA ALA A 95 -16.34 1.78 -16.75
C ALA A 95 -16.66 2.31 -18.16
N SER A 96 -15.71 2.15 -19.10
CA SER A 96 -15.90 2.53 -20.49
C SER A 96 -16.98 1.68 -21.18
N LEU A 97 -17.00 0.37 -20.93
CA LEU A 97 -18.01 -0.55 -21.44
C LEU A 97 -19.39 -0.26 -20.84
N GLU A 98 -19.49 -0.05 -19.53
CA GLU A 98 -20.75 0.29 -18.85
C GLU A 98 -21.35 1.58 -19.43
N LYS A 99 -20.52 2.61 -19.65
CA LYS A 99 -20.93 3.86 -20.31
C LYS A 99 -21.42 3.64 -21.74
N PHE A 100 -20.71 2.83 -22.52
CA PHE A 100 -21.09 2.50 -23.90
C PHE A 100 -22.46 1.80 -23.96
N LEU A 101 -22.68 0.80 -23.10
CA LEU A 101 -23.94 0.06 -23.03
C LEU A 101 -25.10 0.94 -22.56
N HIS A 102 -24.87 1.86 -21.61
CA HIS A 102 -25.88 2.84 -21.21
C HIS A 102 -26.30 3.76 -22.36
N ASN A 103 -25.34 4.24 -23.16
CA ASN A 103 -25.65 5.08 -24.32
C ASN A 103 -26.48 4.33 -25.38
N LEU A 104 -26.26 3.03 -25.55
CA LEU A 104 -27.06 2.19 -26.46
C LEU A 104 -28.49 1.93 -25.96
N LEU A 105 -28.73 1.97 -24.65
CA LEU A 105 -30.07 1.80 -24.06
C LEU A 105 -30.90 3.08 -24.07
N GLN A 106 -30.25 4.24 -24.23
CA GLN A 106 -30.89 5.56 -24.24
C GLN A 106 -31.11 6.12 -25.65
N GLY A 107 -30.57 5.48 -26.69
CA GLY A 107 -30.81 5.80 -28.10
C GLY A 107 -31.81 4.83 -28.73
#